data_AF-M6RDG9-F1
#
_entry.id   AF-M6RDG9-F1
#
_cell.length_a   1.000
_cell.length_b   1.000
_cell.length_c   1.000
_cell.angle_alpha   90.00
_cell.angle_beta   90.00
_cell.angle_gamma   90.00
#
_symmetry.space_group_name_H-M   'P 1'
#
loop_
_entity.id
_entity.type
_entity.pdbx_description
1 polymer ?
#
loop_
_entity_poly.entity_id
_entity_poly.type
_entity_poly.pdbx_seq_one_letter_code
_entity_poly.pdbx_strand_id
1 'polypeptide(L)'
;MDVKPELYKVKESYDYFLSLVLDALKRQTLGASLRGKSDLAVLENGLEKKISGNAQFRKRGAVVHHGTLILKPSLIERVSKLLKHPPEEPEYRKNRKHTDFVTSLPDNFSTVKFSQDLSHVFAESLGLSKIGSESDLRFQKVVFQEAKLLFENKYSRMDFIFRD
;
A
#
# COMPACT_ATOMS: atom_id res chain seq x y z
N MET A 1 -15.96 12.73 3.93
CA MET A 1 -14.83 13.53 3.39
C MET A 1 -14.90 14.99 3.86
N ASP A 2 -16.04 15.47 4.37
CA ASP A 2 -16.21 16.87 4.79
C ASP A 2 -15.25 17.31 5.91
N VAL A 3 -14.72 16.36 6.68
CA VAL A 3 -13.71 16.58 7.73
C VAL A 3 -12.25 16.57 7.24
N LYS A 4 -11.99 16.13 6.00
CA LYS A 4 -10.64 16.00 5.41
C LYS A 4 -10.68 16.31 3.90
N PRO A 5 -10.80 17.59 3.50
CA PRO A 5 -10.95 17.99 2.10
C PRO A 5 -9.79 17.56 1.18
N GLU A 6 -8.58 17.41 1.72
CA GLU A 6 -7.40 16.91 1.01
C GLU A 6 -7.59 15.48 0.45
N LEU A 7 -8.59 14.74 0.96
CA LEU A 7 -8.94 13.42 0.45
C LEU A 7 -9.91 13.48 -0.74
N TYR A 8 -10.39 14.64 -1.18
CA TYR A 8 -11.30 14.73 -2.32
C TYR A 8 -10.61 14.38 -3.64
N LYS A 9 -9.49 15.05 -3.94
CA LYS A 9 -8.76 14.83 -5.18
C LYS A 9 -7.90 13.58 -5.10
N VAL A 10 -7.88 12.80 -6.18
CA VAL A 10 -7.16 11.52 -6.24
C VAL A 10 -5.69 11.71 -5.90
N LYS A 11 -5.01 12.66 -6.56
CA LYS A 11 -3.59 12.93 -6.32
C LYS A 11 -3.31 13.31 -4.86
N GLU A 12 -4.04 14.30 -4.33
CA GLU A 12 -3.86 14.79 -2.97
C GLU A 12 -4.07 13.68 -1.93
N SER A 13 -5.02 12.78 -2.16
CA SER A 13 -5.20 11.63 -1.27
C SER A 13 -4.07 10.59 -1.36
N TYR A 14 -3.46 10.38 -2.53
CA TYR A 14 -2.25 9.54 -2.63
C TYR A 14 -1.11 10.19 -1.87
N ASP A 15 -0.88 11.49 -2.09
CA ASP A 15 0.16 12.24 -1.39
C ASP A 15 -0.04 12.14 0.13
N TYR A 16 -1.29 12.27 0.61
CA TYR A 16 -1.65 12.10 2.02
C TYR A 16 -1.37 10.70 2.56
N PHE A 17 -1.90 9.64 1.95
CA PHE A 17 -1.72 8.29 2.51
C PHE A 17 -0.27 7.81 2.42
N LEU A 18 0.41 8.14 1.31
CA LEU A 18 1.80 7.73 1.09
C LEU A 18 2.77 8.51 1.97
N SER A 19 2.49 9.77 2.34
CA SER A 19 3.33 10.48 3.31
C SER A 19 3.30 9.81 4.68
N LEU A 20 2.15 9.32 5.13
CA LEU A 20 2.04 8.59 6.40
C LEU A 20 2.87 7.29 6.39
N VAL A 21 2.87 6.59 5.25
CA VAL A 21 3.73 5.41 5.07
C VAL A 21 5.20 5.80 5.08
N LEU A 22 5.59 6.87 4.39
CA LEU A 22 6.98 7.37 4.41
C LEU A 22 7.43 7.73 5.82
N ASP A 23 6.60 8.43 6.59
CA ASP A 23 6.92 8.82 7.96
C ASP A 23 7.12 7.59 8.86
N ALA A 24 6.30 6.55 8.70
CA ALA A 24 6.47 5.29 9.41
C ALA A 24 7.75 4.54 8.98
N LEU A 25 8.10 4.53 7.69
CA LEU A 25 9.36 3.93 7.20
C LEU A 25 10.59 4.68 7.74
N LYS A 26 10.52 6.02 7.80
CA LYS A 26 11.60 6.88 8.30
C LYS A 26 11.92 6.60 9.77
N ARG A 27 10.94 6.20 10.59
CA ARG A 27 11.14 5.78 12.00
C ARG A 27 11.97 4.49 12.14
N GLN A 28 12.19 3.76 11.06
CA GLN A 28 13.13 2.64 10.97
C GLN A 28 14.35 2.97 10.10
N THR A 29 14.70 4.26 9.98
CA THR A 29 15.85 4.77 9.22
C THR A 29 15.82 4.43 7.72
N LEU A 30 14.67 4.05 7.19
CA LEU A 30 14.52 3.74 5.76
C LEU A 30 14.13 4.99 4.98
N GLY A 31 15.09 5.54 4.24
CA GLY A 31 14.85 6.63 3.30
C GLY A 31 14.12 6.13 2.05
N ALA A 32 12.86 6.50 1.90
CA ALA A 32 12.03 6.20 0.72
C ALA A 32 11.42 7.50 0.16
N SER A 33 10.92 7.44 -1.07
CA SER A 33 10.29 8.58 -1.75
C SER A 33 9.10 8.14 -2.60
N LEU A 34 8.12 9.04 -2.75
CA LEU A 34 7.02 8.87 -3.69
C LEU A 34 7.57 8.92 -5.11
N ARG A 35 7.15 7.97 -5.95
CA ARG A 35 7.43 7.95 -7.38
C ARG A 35 6.19 7.61 -8.18
N GLY A 36 6.08 8.21 -9.36
CA GLY A 36 4.89 8.08 -10.20
C GLY A 36 3.63 8.49 -9.45
N LYS A 37 2.54 7.73 -9.68
CA LYS A 37 1.23 8.02 -9.08
C LYS A 37 1.02 7.35 -7.71
N SER A 38 1.63 6.20 -7.48
CA SER A 38 1.27 5.33 -6.35
C SER A 38 2.42 4.46 -5.82
N ASP A 39 3.66 4.75 -6.20
CA ASP A 39 4.80 3.92 -5.81
C ASP A 39 5.60 4.56 -4.69
N LEU A 40 6.18 3.72 -3.83
CA LEU A 40 7.28 4.11 -2.95
C LEU A 40 8.56 3.42 -3.45
N ALA A 41 9.63 4.19 -3.54
CA ALA A 41 10.93 3.73 -3.99
C ALA A 41 12.03 4.13 -3.01
N VAL A 42 13.08 3.32 -2.96
CA VAL A 42 14.34 3.59 -2.24
C VAL A 42 15.46 3.82 -3.24
N LEU A 43 16.53 4.48 -2.80
CA LEU A 43 17.76 4.60 -3.60
C LEU A 43 18.71 3.45 -3.21
N GLU A 44 19.04 2.59 -4.16
CA GLU A 44 19.95 1.46 -3.98
C GLU A 44 21.02 1.53 -5.08
N ASN A 45 22.30 1.62 -4.71
CA ASN A 45 23.43 1.74 -5.65
C ASN A 45 23.25 2.86 -6.70
N GLY A 46 22.72 4.02 -6.27
CA GLY A 46 22.46 5.17 -7.14
C GLY A 46 21.24 5.02 -8.05
N LEU A 47 20.46 3.95 -7.92
CA LEU A 47 19.28 3.68 -8.72
C LEU A 47 18.02 3.62 -7.86
N GLU A 48 16.93 4.18 -8.38
CA GLU A 48 15.64 4.14 -7.70
C GLU A 48 14.99 2.77 -7.90
N LYS A 49 14.65 2.10 -6.81
CA LYS A 49 14.00 0.79 -6.83
C LYS A 49 12.70 0.79 -6.05
N LYS A 50 11.66 0.25 -6.65
CA LYS A 50 10.31 0.20 -6.08
C LYS A 50 10.24 -0.84 -4.95
N ILE A 51 9.72 -0.43 -3.80
CA ILE A 51 9.45 -1.29 -2.64
C ILE A 51 7.96 -1.44 -2.34
N SER A 52 7.12 -0.53 -2.88
CA SER A 52 5.68 -0.49 -2.65
C SER A 52 4.92 -0.08 -3.91
N GLY A 53 3.80 -0.74 -4.17
CA GLY A 53 2.79 -0.29 -5.12
C GLY A 53 1.45 -0.13 -4.41
N ASN A 54 0.75 0.97 -4.68
CA ASN A 54 -0.48 1.33 -3.99
C ASN A 54 -1.63 1.53 -4.99
N ALA A 55 -2.85 1.38 -4.49
CA ALA A 55 -4.08 1.56 -5.23
C ALA A 55 -5.16 2.22 -4.35
N GLN A 56 -6.21 2.73 -4.99
CA GLN A 56 -7.34 3.33 -4.29
C GLN A 56 -8.67 2.92 -4.93
N PHE A 57 -9.65 2.68 -4.08
CA PHE A 57 -11.06 2.56 -4.46
C PHE A 57 -11.86 3.69 -3.82
N ARG A 58 -12.77 4.30 -4.61
CA ARG A 58 -13.48 5.52 -4.21
C ARG A 58 -14.98 5.39 -4.43
N LYS A 59 -15.75 5.82 -3.43
CA LYS A 59 -17.21 5.99 -3.48
C LYS A 59 -17.58 7.33 -2.86
N ARG A 60 -18.83 7.78 -3.04
CA ARG A 60 -19.31 9.02 -2.44
C ARG A 60 -19.08 8.97 -0.92
N GLY A 61 -18.25 9.88 -0.42
CA GLY A 61 -17.92 10.00 1.00
C GLY A 61 -16.87 9.02 1.54
N ALA A 62 -16.35 8.08 0.74
CA ALA A 62 -15.42 7.03 1.21
C ALA A 62 -14.23 6.81 0.26
N VAL A 63 -13.04 6.62 0.85
CA VAL A 63 -11.83 6.16 0.15
C VAL A 63 -11.30 4.93 0.87
N VAL A 64 -10.95 3.91 0.10
CA VAL A 64 -10.13 2.79 0.56
C VAL A 64 -8.78 2.93 -0.13
N HIS A 65 -7.72 3.14 0.66
CA HIS A 65 -6.34 3.13 0.20
C HIS A 65 -5.67 1.85 0.70
N HIS A 66 -4.96 1.16 -0.18
CA HIS A 66 -4.21 -0.04 0.16
C HIS A 66 -2.95 -0.16 -0.70
N GLY A 67 -1.98 -0.91 -0.20
CA GLY A 67 -0.74 -1.15 -0.92
C GLY A 67 0.04 -2.31 -0.34
N THR A 68 1.21 -2.54 -0.91
CA THR A 68 2.11 -3.64 -0.54
C THR A 68 3.48 -3.11 -0.14
N LEU A 69 4.21 -3.89 0.66
CA LEU A 69 5.64 -3.72 0.88
C LEU A 69 6.33 -5.06 0.59
N ILE A 70 7.38 -5.03 -0.22
CA ILE A 70 8.13 -6.25 -0.56
C ILE A 70 9.08 -6.57 0.59
N LEU A 71 8.76 -7.58 1.40
CA LEU A 71 9.56 -7.92 2.57
C LEU A 71 10.77 -8.80 2.27
N LYS A 72 10.71 -9.64 1.22
CA LYS A 72 11.71 -10.68 0.97
C LYS A 72 12.27 -10.55 -0.45
N PRO A 73 13.60 -10.54 -0.61
CA PRO A 73 14.23 -10.45 -1.94
C PRO A 73 13.92 -11.69 -2.80
N SER A 74 13.74 -12.86 -2.18
CA SER A 74 13.39 -14.11 -2.88
C SER A 74 12.04 -14.06 -3.62
N LEU A 75 11.16 -13.09 -3.31
CA LEU A 75 9.91 -12.89 -4.05
C LEU A 75 10.14 -12.26 -5.43
N ILE A 76 11.23 -11.51 -5.62
CA ILE A 76 11.50 -10.75 -6.83
C ILE A 76 11.67 -11.68 -8.04
N GLU A 77 12.34 -12.81 -7.85
CA GLU A 77 12.50 -13.81 -8.90
C GLU A 77 11.15 -14.40 -9.33
N ARG A 78 10.27 -14.71 -8.37
CA ARG A 78 8.92 -15.22 -8.66
C ARG A 78 8.08 -14.18 -9.40
N VAL A 79 8.13 -12.92 -8.96
CA VAL A 79 7.47 -11.79 -9.64
C VAL A 79 7.95 -11.68 -11.09
N SER A 80 9.26 -11.74 -11.32
CA SER A 80 9.82 -11.63 -12.67
C SER A 80 9.44 -12.80 -13.59
N LYS A 81 9.21 -13.99 -13.04
CA LYS A 81 8.80 -15.17 -13.83
C LYS A 81 7.30 -15.20 -14.12
N LEU A 82 6.48 -14.68 -13.21
CA LEU A 82 5.02 -14.78 -13.29
C LEU A 82 4.35 -13.56 -13.93
N LEU A 83 4.94 -12.38 -13.79
CA LEU A 83 4.37 -11.14 -14.31
C LEU A 83 5.02 -10.73 -15.63
N LYS A 84 4.18 -10.46 -16.63
CA LYS A 84 4.62 -9.81 -17.88
C LYS A 84 5.18 -8.41 -17.58
N HIS A 85 5.96 -7.88 -18.52
CA HIS A 85 6.29 -6.45 -18.47
C HIS A 85 4.99 -5.64 -18.63
N PRO A 86 4.73 -4.63 -17.78
CA PRO A 86 3.48 -3.91 -17.86
C PRO A 86 3.43 -3.05 -19.14
N PRO A 87 2.24 -2.88 -19.76
CA PRO A 87 2.09 -2.02 -20.94
C PRO A 87 2.27 -0.54 -20.62
N GLU A 88 1.98 -0.14 -19.37
CA GLU A 88 2.23 1.19 -18.83
C GLU A 88 3.20 1.10 -17.65
N GLU A 89 4.24 1.93 -17.64
CA GLU A 89 5.21 2.01 -16.56
C GLU A 89 5.45 3.44 -16.09
N PRO A 90 5.82 3.65 -14.81
CA PRO A 90 6.22 4.97 -14.36
C PRO A 90 7.56 5.35 -14.99
N GLU A 91 7.74 6.64 -15.28
CA GLU A 91 8.90 7.19 -16.01
C GLU A 91 10.27 6.73 -15.43
N TYR A 92 10.38 6.64 -14.11
CA TYR A 92 11.61 6.24 -13.43
C TYR A 92 11.94 4.73 -13.58
N ARG A 93 11.03 3.90 -14.10
CA ARG A 93 11.33 2.50 -14.43
C ARG A 93 12.35 2.39 -15.55
N LYS A 94 12.31 3.30 -16.53
CA LYS A 94 13.26 3.34 -17.66
C LYS A 94 13.40 1.99 -18.37
N ASN A 95 12.29 1.31 -18.62
CA ASN A 95 12.19 0.02 -19.27
C ASN A 95 13.02 -1.11 -18.59
N ARG A 96 13.35 -0.94 -17.30
CA ARG A 96 14.05 -1.97 -16.52
C ARG A 96 13.17 -3.20 -16.32
N LYS A 97 13.80 -4.37 -16.35
CA LYS A 97 13.17 -5.64 -15.97
C LYS A 97 12.74 -5.59 -14.50
N HIS A 98 11.79 -6.45 -14.12
CA HIS A 98 11.30 -6.51 -12.74
C HIS A 98 12.46 -6.68 -11.74
N THR A 99 13.41 -7.58 -12.03
CA THR A 99 14.61 -7.83 -11.19
C THR A 99 15.48 -6.60 -10.94
N ASP A 100 15.47 -5.64 -11.86
CA ASP A 100 16.32 -4.45 -11.81
C ASP A 100 15.54 -3.21 -11.31
N PHE A 101 14.21 -3.33 -11.24
CA PHE A 101 13.29 -2.24 -10.91
C PHE A 101 12.72 -2.34 -9.50
N VAL A 102 12.35 -3.54 -9.04
CA VAL A 102 11.83 -3.73 -7.68
C VAL A 102 12.95 -4.17 -6.73
N THR A 103 12.83 -3.84 -5.45
CA THR A 103 13.69 -4.38 -4.37
C THR A 103 12.84 -4.68 -3.14
N SER A 104 13.43 -5.33 -2.15
CA SER A 104 12.79 -5.60 -0.86
C SER A 104 13.25 -4.63 0.22
N LEU A 105 12.51 -4.60 1.32
CA LEU A 105 12.96 -3.99 2.57
C LEU A 105 14.20 -4.72 3.09
N PRO A 106 15.05 -4.03 3.89
CA PRO A 106 16.25 -4.64 4.46
C PRO A 106 15.89 -5.72 5.49
N ASP A 107 16.78 -6.69 5.70
CA ASP A 107 16.53 -7.85 6.57
C ASP A 107 16.27 -7.49 8.04
N ASN A 108 16.78 -6.34 8.49
CA ASN A 108 16.54 -5.81 9.84
C ASN A 108 15.22 -5.04 9.98
N PHE A 109 14.41 -4.94 8.92
CA PHE A 109 13.13 -4.25 8.97
C PHE A 109 12.14 -5.00 9.86
N SER A 110 11.60 -4.30 10.87
CA SER A 110 10.61 -4.87 11.77
C SER A 110 9.20 -4.52 11.31
N THR A 111 8.44 -5.53 10.88
CA THR A 111 7.02 -5.37 10.51
C THR A 111 6.14 -4.99 11.70
N VAL A 112 6.48 -5.47 12.90
CA VAL A 112 5.79 -5.12 14.15
C VAL A 112 5.99 -3.64 14.46
N LYS A 113 7.24 -3.16 14.44
CA LYS A 113 7.54 -1.75 14.67
C LYS A 113 6.88 -0.87 13.60
N PHE A 114 6.95 -1.26 12.34
CA PHE A 114 6.30 -0.53 11.26
C PHE A 114 4.79 -0.41 11.47
N SER A 115 4.12 -1.50 11.86
CA SER A 115 2.67 -1.48 12.13
C SER A 115 2.30 -0.54 13.28
N GLN A 116 3.12 -0.51 14.34
CA GLN A 116 2.91 0.39 15.47
C GLN A 116 3.14 1.85 15.07
N ASP A 117 4.24 2.13 14.37
CA ASP A 117 4.60 3.46 13.89
C ASP A 117 3.55 4.00 12.90
N LEU A 118 3.09 3.18 11.95
CA LEU A 118 2.06 3.57 10.99
C LEU A 118 0.73 3.88 11.68
N SER A 119 0.32 3.06 12.64
CA SER A 119 -0.89 3.31 13.45
C SER A 119 -0.80 4.65 14.18
N HIS A 120 0.36 4.93 14.77
CA HIS A 120 0.59 6.17 15.50
C HIS A 120 0.60 7.40 14.57
N VAL A 121 1.36 7.36 13.47
CA VAL A 121 1.39 8.43 12.46
C VAL A 121 -0.01 8.66 11.88
N PHE A 122 -0.78 7.60 11.65
CA PHE A 122 -2.16 7.73 11.19
C PHE A 122 -3.06 8.40 12.26
N ALA A 123 -2.92 8.05 13.54
CA ALA A 123 -3.65 8.71 14.62
C ALA A 123 -3.30 10.20 14.72
N GLU A 124 -2.01 10.54 14.70
CA GLU A 124 -1.52 11.93 14.74
C GLU A 124 -2.11 12.74 13.56
N SER A 125 -2.17 12.13 12.37
CA SER A 125 -2.78 12.77 11.19
C SER A 125 -4.25 13.13 11.36
N LEU A 126 -4.96 12.45 12.28
CA LEU A 126 -6.35 12.69 12.63
C LEU A 126 -6.51 13.59 13.87
N GLY A 127 -5.41 14.10 14.44
CA GLY A 127 -5.43 14.85 15.70
C GLY A 127 -5.70 13.97 16.92
N LEU A 128 -5.45 12.66 16.82
CA LEU A 128 -5.66 11.69 17.88
C LEU A 128 -4.32 11.23 18.47
N SER A 129 -4.30 10.92 19.77
CA SER A 129 -3.10 10.36 20.42
C SER A 129 -2.88 8.88 20.11
N LYS A 130 -3.95 8.16 19.76
CA LYS A 130 -3.94 6.76 19.32
C LYS A 130 -5.17 6.46 18.48
N ILE A 131 -5.06 5.47 17.60
CA ILE A 131 -6.25 4.86 16.98
C ILE A 131 -7.02 4.14 18.07
N GLY A 132 -8.34 4.34 18.09
CA GLY A 132 -9.23 3.68 19.05
C GLY A 132 -9.08 2.16 18.96
N SER A 133 -9.04 1.52 20.13
CA SER A 133 -9.00 0.05 20.28
C SER A 133 -10.35 -0.52 20.68
N GLU A 134 -11.42 0.28 20.62
CA GLU A 134 -12.76 -0.18 20.96
C GLU A 134 -13.19 -1.26 19.96
N SER A 135 -13.47 -2.44 20.50
CA SER A 135 -13.97 -3.56 19.72
C SER A 135 -15.49 -3.58 19.83
N ASP A 136 -16.17 -3.14 18.77
CA ASP A 136 -17.59 -3.46 18.61
C ASP A 136 -17.71 -4.85 17.98
N LEU A 137 -17.85 -5.86 18.84
CA LEU A 137 -17.99 -7.26 18.44
C LEU A 137 -19.18 -7.49 17.50
N ARG A 138 -20.26 -6.71 17.65
CA ARG A 138 -21.43 -6.83 16.77
C ARG A 138 -21.10 -6.29 15.38
N PHE A 139 -20.47 -5.12 15.31
CA PHE A 139 -20.01 -4.56 14.04
C PHE A 139 -19.01 -5.48 13.34
N GLN A 140 -18.02 -5.99 14.07
CA GLN A 140 -17.04 -6.94 13.52
C GLN A 140 -17.71 -8.19 12.95
N LYS A 141 -18.68 -8.77 13.69
CA LYS A 141 -19.43 -9.94 13.22
C LYS A 141 -20.14 -9.66 11.89
N VAL A 142 -20.78 -8.49 11.77
CA VAL A 142 -21.44 -8.07 10.51
C VAL A 142 -20.41 -7.94 9.38
N VAL A 143 -19.29 -7.27 9.62
CA VAL A 143 -18.22 -7.11 8.61
C VAL A 143 -17.70 -8.47 8.13
N PHE A 144 -17.45 -9.41 9.03
CA PHE A 144 -16.97 -10.74 8.65
C PHE A 144 -18.03 -11.57 7.91
N GLN A 145 -19.30 -11.44 8.26
CA GLN A 145 -20.39 -12.09 7.53
C GLN A 145 -20.47 -11.57 6.09
N GLU A 146 -20.45 -10.25 5.91
CA GLU A 146 -20.45 -9.63 4.58
C GLU A 146 -19.20 -9.98 3.76
N ALA A 147 -18.02 -9.96 4.39
CA ALA A 147 -16.77 -10.36 3.73
C ALA A 147 -16.81 -11.82 3.25
N LYS A 148 -17.40 -12.71 4.05
CA LYS A 148 -17.59 -14.13 3.68
C LYS A 148 -18.54 -14.27 2.50
N LEU A 149 -19.68 -13.58 2.51
CA LEU A 149 -20.63 -13.59 1.40
C LEU A 149 -19.99 -13.08 0.10
N LEU A 150 -19.19 -12.00 0.18
CA LEU A 150 -18.45 -11.48 -0.97
C LEU A 150 -17.38 -12.46 -1.47
N PHE A 151 -16.70 -13.16 -0.57
CA PHE A 151 -15.75 -14.21 -0.94
C PHE A 151 -16.44 -15.34 -1.71
N GLU A 152 -17.51 -15.91 -1.15
CA GLU A 152 -18.23 -17.05 -1.72
C GLU A 152 -18.90 -16.70 -3.06
N ASN A 153 -19.53 -15.54 -3.15
CA ASN A 153 -20.35 -15.18 -4.31
C ASN A 153 -19.60 -14.39 -5.39
N LYS A 154 -18.36 -13.95 -5.11
CA LYS A 154 -17.60 -13.10 -6.04
C LYS A 154 -16.11 -13.40 -6.05
N TYR A 155 -15.37 -13.15 -4.97
CA TYR A 155 -13.91 -13.14 -5.02
C TYR A 155 -13.26 -14.54 -5.19
N SER A 156 -13.99 -15.61 -4.91
CA SER A 156 -13.55 -17.00 -5.17
C SER A 156 -13.94 -17.53 -6.55
N ARG A 157 -14.76 -16.79 -7.31
CA ARG A 157 -15.34 -17.29 -8.55
C ARG A 157 -14.43 -17.02 -9.75
N MET A 158 -14.26 -18.02 -10.61
CA MET A 158 -13.38 -17.93 -11.79
C MET A 158 -13.85 -16.90 -12.81
N ASP A 159 -15.18 -16.72 -12.96
CA ASP A 159 -15.76 -15.70 -13.85
C ASP A 159 -15.45 -14.26 -13.41
N PHE A 160 -15.22 -14.05 -12.12
CA PHE A 160 -14.73 -12.79 -11.59
C PHE A 160 -13.22 -12.64 -11.73
N ILE A 161 -12.45 -13.71 -11.46
CA ILE A 161 -10.97 -13.68 -11.47
C ILE A 161 -10.41 -13.52 -12.89
N PHE A 162 -10.99 -14.20 -13.89
CA PHE A 162 -10.54 -14.18 -15.28
C PHE A 162 -11.36 -13.23 -16.15
N ARG A 163 -12.05 -12.26 -15.54
CA ARG A 163 -12.79 -11.27 -16.30
C ARG A 163 -11.79 -10.34 -16.97
N ASP A 164 -11.65 -10.47 -18.29
CA ASP A 164 -10.89 -9.55 -19.14
C ASP A 164 -11.53 -8.14 -19.17
#